data_AF-V9IFB2-F1
#
_entry.id   AF-V9IFB2-F1
#
_cell.length_a   1.000
_cell.length_b   1.000
_cell.length_c   1.000
_cell.angle_alpha   90.00
_cell.angle_beta   90.00
_cell.angle_gamma   90.00
#
_symmetry.space_group_name_H-M   'P 1'
#
loop_
_entity.id
_entity.type
_entity.pdbx_description
1 polymer ?
#
loop_
_entity_poly.entity_id
_entity_poly.type
_entity_poly.pdbx_seq_one_letter_code
_entity_poly.pdbx_strand_id
1 'polypeptide(L)'
;MACPYNLASNRQTRMLADLSIVGCYNSTLSSLERDRLMLASAKHNLQFMPFFMLTEYQKVGQYSFEETFGMRFAVAFEQHNATLSAATMATLSVEQLDAVRRLNRLDLELYDFAKNLAFQRFKRLKDRDPYFVQRFQHLGELPSRQSATEFNWDSVIEDTTDVE
;
A
#
# COMPACT_ATOMS: atom_id res chain seq x y z
N MET A 1 -2.33 -12.04 -21.73
CA MET A 1 -3.19 -11.03 -21.08
C MET A 1 -4.23 -10.55 -22.08
N ALA A 2 -5.41 -11.17 -22.07
CA ALA A 2 -6.37 -11.11 -23.19
C ALA A 2 -7.67 -10.33 -22.89
N CYS A 3 -7.81 -9.73 -21.71
CA CYS A 3 -9.03 -9.01 -21.30
C CYS A 3 -8.78 -7.49 -21.21
N PRO A 4 -9.26 -6.69 -22.19
CA PRO A 4 -9.10 -5.23 -22.19
C PRO A 4 -9.81 -4.52 -21.04
N TYR A 5 -10.85 -5.16 -20.46
CA TYR A 5 -11.70 -4.59 -19.42
C TYR A 5 -11.32 -5.06 -18.01
N ASN A 6 -10.14 -5.67 -17.85
CA ASN A 6 -9.69 -6.16 -16.55
C ASN A 6 -9.45 -4.99 -15.58
N LEU A 7 -10.25 -4.92 -14.52
CA LEU A 7 -10.16 -3.90 -13.48
C LEU A 7 -8.87 -4.00 -12.63
N ALA A 8 -8.07 -5.06 -12.77
CA ALA A 8 -6.74 -5.13 -12.13
C ALA A 8 -5.75 -4.11 -12.73
N SER A 9 -5.89 -3.74 -14.01
CA SER A 9 -5.01 -2.77 -14.65
C SER A 9 -5.19 -1.36 -14.09
N ASN A 10 -4.10 -0.74 -13.64
CA ASN A 10 -4.08 0.57 -12.97
C ASN A 10 -5.12 0.69 -11.85
N ARG A 11 -5.29 -0.39 -11.06
CA ARG A 11 -6.32 -0.48 -10.03
C ARG A 11 -6.15 0.60 -8.97
N GLN A 12 -4.92 0.81 -8.47
CA GLN A 12 -4.68 1.75 -7.38
C GLN A 12 -4.99 3.18 -7.82
N THR A 13 -4.51 3.57 -8.99
CA THR A 13 -4.79 4.88 -9.59
C THR A 13 -6.29 5.08 -9.76
N ARG A 14 -7.01 4.10 -10.32
CA ARG A 14 -8.46 4.20 -10.53
C ARG A 14 -9.24 4.28 -9.21
N MET A 15 -8.82 3.55 -8.18
CA MET A 15 -9.51 3.53 -6.88
C MET A 15 -9.24 4.79 -6.04
N LEU A 16 -8.11 5.46 -6.26
CA LEU A 16 -7.74 6.67 -5.52
C LEU A 16 -8.14 7.96 -6.24
N ALA A 17 -8.39 7.92 -7.55
CA ALA A 17 -8.84 9.07 -8.31
C ALA A 17 -10.33 9.38 -8.10
N ASP A 18 -10.70 10.64 -8.23
CA ASP A 18 -12.08 11.03 -8.51
C ASP A 18 -12.39 10.72 -9.98
N LEU A 19 -13.26 9.73 -10.22
CA LEU A 19 -13.60 9.31 -11.58
C LEU A 19 -14.60 10.27 -12.26
N SER A 20 -15.28 11.14 -11.52
CA SER A 20 -16.24 12.07 -12.11
C SER A 20 -15.58 13.05 -13.09
N ILE A 21 -14.32 13.44 -12.82
CA ILE A 21 -13.53 14.36 -13.66
C ILE A 21 -13.19 13.76 -15.03
N VAL A 22 -13.33 12.44 -15.18
CA VAL A 22 -13.09 11.72 -16.43
C VAL A 22 -14.35 11.12 -17.03
N GLY A 23 -15.54 11.45 -16.51
CA GLY A 23 -16.81 10.88 -16.99
C GLY A 23 -17.06 9.46 -16.48
N CYS A 24 -16.58 9.14 -15.28
CA CYS A 24 -16.68 7.83 -14.64
C CYS A 24 -16.13 6.71 -15.55
N TYR A 25 -16.95 5.71 -15.87
CA TYR A 25 -16.60 4.62 -16.77
C TYR A 25 -17.02 4.88 -18.23
N ASN A 26 -17.75 5.97 -18.51
CA ASN A 26 -18.22 6.33 -19.86
C ASN A 26 -17.54 7.61 -20.34
N SER A 27 -16.21 7.57 -20.40
CA SER A 27 -15.38 8.72 -20.77
C SER A 27 -15.42 9.01 -22.27
N THR A 28 -15.60 10.26 -22.66
CA THR A 28 -15.44 10.74 -24.05
C THR A 28 -14.03 11.26 -24.33
N LEU A 29 -13.15 11.25 -23.31
CA LEU A 29 -11.77 11.74 -23.42
C LEU A 29 -10.90 10.76 -24.20
N SER A 30 -9.80 11.26 -24.76
CA SER A 30 -8.74 10.39 -25.24
C SER A 30 -8.14 9.57 -24.09
N SER A 31 -7.62 8.37 -24.38
CA SER A 31 -6.98 7.53 -23.36
C SER A 31 -5.84 8.25 -22.64
N LEU A 32 -5.07 9.07 -23.35
CA LEU A 32 -3.97 9.84 -22.81
C LEU A 32 -4.44 10.90 -21.81
N GLU A 33 -5.46 11.68 -22.17
CA GLU A 33 -6.01 12.73 -21.29
C GLU A 33 -6.67 12.12 -20.05
N ARG A 34 -7.47 11.06 -20.23
CA ARG A 34 -8.09 10.32 -19.14
C ARG A 34 -7.04 9.83 -18.15
N ASP A 35 -6.00 9.19 -18.65
CA ASP A 35 -4.95 8.60 -17.81
C ASP A 35 -4.15 9.69 -17.05
N ARG A 36 -3.89 10.85 -17.69
CA ARG A 36 -3.25 12.01 -17.04
C ARG A 36 -4.11 12.59 -15.91
N LEU A 37 -5.40 12.80 -16.16
CA LEU A 37 -6.33 13.36 -15.18
C LEU A 37 -6.54 12.41 -13.99
N MET A 38 -6.75 11.11 -14.25
CA MET A 38 -6.88 10.10 -13.20
C MET A 38 -5.63 10.06 -12.32
N LEU A 39 -4.42 10.05 -12.90
CA LEU A 39 -3.20 9.99 -12.12
C LEU A 39 -2.97 11.25 -11.28
N ALA A 40 -3.24 12.44 -11.85
CA ALA A 40 -3.16 13.69 -11.10
C ALA A 40 -4.13 13.71 -9.91
N SER A 41 -5.37 13.27 -10.12
CA SER A 41 -6.38 13.15 -9.07
C SER A 41 -5.99 12.14 -7.99
N ALA A 42 -5.49 10.95 -8.37
CA ALA A 42 -5.03 9.95 -7.42
C ALA A 42 -3.87 10.45 -6.55
N LYS A 43 -2.88 11.13 -7.14
CA LYS A 43 -1.76 11.73 -6.39
C LYS A 43 -2.27 12.81 -5.43
N HIS A 44 -3.17 13.68 -5.88
CA HIS A 44 -3.79 14.70 -5.05
C HIS A 44 -4.52 14.07 -3.86
N ASN A 45 -5.44 13.14 -4.11
CA ASN A 45 -6.22 12.50 -3.06
C ASN A 45 -5.32 11.78 -2.05
N LEU A 46 -4.33 11.01 -2.52
CA LEU A 46 -3.36 10.34 -1.65
C LEU A 46 -2.53 11.33 -0.81
N GLN A 47 -2.18 12.50 -1.37
CA GLN A 47 -1.47 13.56 -0.65
C GLN A 47 -2.27 14.15 0.51
N PHE A 48 -3.60 14.20 0.39
CA PHE A 48 -4.48 14.75 1.41
C PHE A 48 -5.10 13.70 2.34
N MET A 49 -4.92 12.41 2.05
CA MET A 49 -5.25 11.35 3.01
C MET A 49 -4.43 11.53 4.30
N PRO A 50 -5.07 11.48 5.49
CA PRO A 50 -4.37 11.63 6.77
C PRO A 50 -3.25 10.61 6.93
N PHE A 51 -3.50 9.37 6.50
CA PHE A 51 -2.54 8.28 6.58
C PHE A 51 -2.73 7.29 5.42
N PHE A 52 -1.63 6.71 4.98
CA PHE A 52 -1.57 5.51 4.16
C PHE A 52 -0.22 4.81 4.44
N MET A 53 -0.11 3.54 4.08
CA MET A 53 1.12 2.75 4.25
C MET A 53 1.43 1.92 3.02
N LEU A 54 2.64 1.38 3.01
CA LEU A 54 3.18 0.55 1.93
C LEU A 54 3.44 -0.85 2.50
N THR A 55 2.98 -1.87 1.79
CA THR A 55 2.99 -3.26 2.26
C THR A 55 4.38 -3.77 2.59
N GLU A 56 5.42 -3.27 1.92
CA GLU A 56 6.82 -3.66 2.15
C GLU A 56 7.50 -2.94 3.33
N TYR A 57 6.77 -2.05 4.03
CA TYR A 57 7.30 -1.26 5.15
C TYR A 57 6.35 -1.26 6.36
N GLN A 58 5.98 -2.45 6.85
CA GLN A 58 4.98 -2.65 7.91
C GLN A 58 5.29 -1.87 9.20
N LYS A 59 6.51 -1.97 9.74
CA LYS A 59 6.91 -1.24 10.97
C LYS A 59 6.89 0.29 10.79
N VAL A 60 7.29 0.78 9.62
CA VAL A 60 7.23 2.22 9.28
C VAL A 60 5.76 2.66 9.22
N GLY A 61 4.90 1.85 8.63
CA GLY A 61 3.45 2.06 8.58
C GLY A 61 2.84 2.12 9.98
N GLN A 62 3.13 1.13 10.84
CA GLN A 62 2.66 1.09 12.22
C GLN A 62 3.02 2.37 12.97
N TYR A 63 4.31 2.70 13.05
CA TYR A 63 4.79 3.90 13.74
C TYR A 63 4.12 5.16 13.19
N SER A 64 4.06 5.29 11.85
CA SER A 64 3.47 6.47 11.23
C SER A 64 1.98 6.60 11.54
N PHE A 65 1.23 5.51 11.59
CA PHE A 65 -0.19 5.51 11.98
C PHE A 65 -0.37 5.94 13.42
N GLU A 66 0.38 5.29 14.32
CA GLU A 66 0.34 5.52 15.75
C GLU A 66 0.63 7.00 16.10
N GLU A 67 1.64 7.60 15.49
CA GLU A 67 1.96 9.02 15.69
C GLU A 67 0.99 9.97 14.97
N THR A 68 0.39 9.56 13.85
CA THR A 68 -0.59 10.40 13.14
C THR A 68 -1.89 10.54 13.94
N PHE A 69 -2.33 9.48 14.61
CA PHE A 69 -3.62 9.45 15.30
C PHE A 69 -3.52 9.44 16.83
N GLY A 70 -2.32 9.38 17.41
CA GLY A 70 -2.14 9.30 18.86
C GLY A 70 -2.64 7.97 19.45
N MET A 71 -2.55 6.89 18.68
CA MET A 71 -2.98 5.55 19.08
C MET A 71 -1.78 4.60 19.20
N ARG A 72 -1.99 3.42 19.80
CA ARG A 72 -1.01 2.34 19.89
C ARG A 72 -1.67 1.01 19.57
N PHE A 73 -1.03 0.22 18.71
CA PHE A 73 -1.46 -1.16 18.51
C PHE A 73 -1.00 -2.02 19.68
N ALA A 74 -1.80 -3.02 20.05
CA ALA A 74 -1.47 -3.97 21.11
C ALA A 74 -0.53 -5.09 20.64
N VAL A 75 -0.35 -5.22 19.32
CA VAL A 75 0.51 -6.21 18.67
C VAL A 75 1.30 -5.50 17.60
N ALA A 76 2.60 -5.79 17.52
CA ALA A 76 3.48 -5.22 16.51
C ALA A 76 3.12 -5.75 15.11
N PHE A 77 3.28 -4.90 14.10
CA PHE A 77 3.13 -5.38 12.72
C PHE A 77 4.36 -6.19 12.31
N GLU A 78 4.12 -7.31 11.64
CA GLU A 78 5.15 -8.20 11.13
C GLU A 78 5.31 -8.07 9.61
N GLN A 79 6.55 -8.10 9.15
CA GLN A 79 6.87 -8.02 7.73
C GLN A 79 6.97 -9.42 7.13
N HIS A 80 5.90 -9.88 6.47
CA HIS A 80 5.91 -11.14 5.73
C HIS A 80 6.34 -10.90 4.27
N ASN A 81 7.58 -11.25 3.95
CA ASN A 81 8.12 -11.11 2.59
C ASN A 81 7.83 -12.33 1.70
N ALA A 82 7.55 -13.48 2.31
CA ALA A 82 7.08 -14.68 1.61
C ALA A 82 5.62 -14.49 1.19
N THR A 83 5.41 -13.95 0.00
CA THR A 83 4.09 -13.66 -0.56
C THR A 83 3.82 -14.53 -1.79
N LEU A 84 2.54 -14.76 -2.11
CA LEU A 84 2.14 -15.41 -3.36
C LEU A 84 2.72 -14.68 -4.59
N SER A 85 2.80 -13.35 -4.53
CA SER A 85 3.45 -12.54 -5.58
C SER A 85 4.95 -12.83 -5.69
N ALA A 86 5.68 -12.98 -4.57
CA ALA A 86 7.10 -13.28 -4.60
C ALA A 86 7.37 -14.67 -5.22
N ALA A 87 6.57 -15.68 -4.85
CA ALA A 87 6.65 -17.01 -5.44
C ALA A 87 6.33 -16.98 -6.95
N THR A 88 5.27 -16.27 -7.33
CA THR A 88 4.86 -16.13 -8.74
C THR A 88 5.89 -15.36 -9.57
N MET A 89 6.54 -14.34 -9.00
CA MET A 89 7.57 -13.57 -9.72
C MET A 89 8.73 -14.43 -10.20
N ALA A 90 9.11 -15.47 -9.45
CA ALA A 90 10.16 -16.40 -9.84
C ALA A 90 9.79 -17.26 -11.06
N THR A 91 8.50 -17.38 -11.39
CA THR A 91 8.00 -18.21 -12.51
C THR A 91 7.69 -17.42 -13.77
N LEU A 92 7.71 -16.07 -13.72
CA LEU A 92 7.33 -15.22 -14.84
C LEU A 92 8.51 -14.95 -15.80
N SER A 93 8.23 -14.97 -17.10
CA SER A 93 9.19 -14.52 -18.10
C SER A 93 9.37 -13.00 -18.09
N VAL A 94 10.48 -12.52 -18.66
CA VAL A 94 10.75 -11.07 -18.78
C VAL A 94 9.65 -10.37 -19.58
N GLU A 95 9.17 -11.00 -20.66
CA GLU A 95 8.12 -10.45 -21.51
C GLU A 95 6.79 -10.35 -20.77
N GLN A 96 6.48 -11.32 -19.91
CA GLN A 96 5.29 -11.29 -19.06
C GLN A 96 5.39 -10.17 -18.03
N LEU A 97 6.54 -10.03 -17.37
CA LEU A 97 6.78 -8.94 -16.41
C LEU A 97 6.66 -7.56 -17.08
N ASP A 98 7.25 -7.39 -18.25
CA ASP A 98 7.17 -6.12 -18.98
C ASP A 98 5.75 -5.81 -19.45
N ALA A 99 4.99 -6.83 -19.83
CA ALA A 99 3.60 -6.65 -20.16
C ALA A 99 2.78 -6.23 -18.93
N VAL A 100 3.03 -6.81 -17.74
CA VAL A 100 2.39 -6.40 -16.48
C VAL A 100 2.75 -4.95 -16.13
N ARG A 101 4.02 -4.56 -16.29
CA ARG A 101 4.49 -3.17 -16.09
C ARG A 101 3.78 -2.20 -17.02
N ARG A 102 3.66 -2.53 -18.32
CA ARG A 102 2.98 -1.67 -19.30
C ARG A 102 1.49 -1.48 -18.96
N LEU A 103 0.80 -2.54 -18.55
CA LEU A 103 -0.61 -2.44 -18.16
C LEU A 103 -0.82 -1.59 -16.90
N ASN A 104 0.16 -1.56 -16.01
CA ASN A 104 0.08 -0.88 -14.71
C ASN A 104 0.96 0.38 -14.64
N ARG A 105 1.24 1.01 -15.79
CA ARG A 105 2.14 2.17 -15.89
C ARG A 105 1.73 3.35 -14.98
N LEU A 106 0.43 3.59 -14.77
CA LEU A 106 -0.04 4.66 -13.90
C LEU A 106 0.16 4.29 -12.43
N ASP A 107 -0.10 3.03 -12.07
CA ASP A 107 0.13 2.53 -10.71
C ASP A 107 1.61 2.56 -10.34
N LEU A 108 2.52 2.28 -11.28
CA LEU A 108 3.96 2.43 -11.06
C LEU A 108 4.33 3.89 -10.73
N GLU A 109 3.84 4.85 -11.51
CA GLU A 109 4.11 6.28 -11.26
C GLU A 109 3.45 6.78 -9.97
N LEU A 110 2.25 6.29 -9.65
CA LEU A 110 1.56 6.58 -8.40
C LEU A 110 2.31 5.99 -7.20
N TYR A 111 2.80 4.76 -7.32
CA TYR A 111 3.56 4.09 -6.27
C TYR A 111 4.89 4.80 -5.98
N ASP A 112 5.62 5.25 -7.00
CA ASP A 112 6.84 6.05 -6.79
C ASP A 112 6.55 7.36 -6.06
N PHE A 113 5.45 8.03 -6.39
CA PHE A 113 4.98 9.21 -5.66
C PHE A 113 4.62 8.86 -4.21
N ALA A 114 3.82 7.79 -4.02
CA ALA A 114 3.38 7.32 -2.70
C ALA A 114 4.56 6.97 -1.80
N LYS A 115 5.58 6.29 -2.34
CA LYS A 115 6.81 5.91 -1.65
C LYS A 115 7.56 7.13 -1.14
N ASN A 116 7.80 8.11 -2.01
CA ASN A 116 8.46 9.35 -1.63
C ASN A 116 7.67 10.10 -0.54
N LEU A 117 6.35 10.22 -0.72
CA LEU A 117 5.49 10.91 0.24
C LEU A 117 5.45 10.19 1.60
N ALA A 118 5.33 8.86 1.62
CA ALA A 118 5.32 8.07 2.85
C ALA A 118 6.63 8.25 3.65
N PHE A 119 7.79 8.14 3.00
CA PHE A 119 9.07 8.33 3.68
C PHE A 119 9.32 9.77 4.12
N GLN A 120 8.84 10.76 3.36
CA GLN A 120 8.88 12.15 3.81
C GLN A 120 8.03 12.38 5.07
N ARG A 121 6.81 11.81 5.13
CA ARG A 121 5.95 11.88 6.31
C ARG A 121 6.58 11.17 7.50
N PHE A 122 7.07 9.95 7.31
CA PHE A 122 7.79 9.20 8.34
C PHE A 122 8.99 9.97 8.89
N LYS A 123 9.81 10.56 8.01
CA LYS A 123 10.95 11.38 8.43
C LYS A 123 10.52 12.56 9.31
N ARG A 124 9.45 13.27 8.95
CA ARG A 124 8.92 14.38 9.76
C ARG A 124 8.44 13.94 11.14
N LEU A 125 7.80 12.77 11.23
CA LEU A 125 7.37 12.21 12.52
C LEU A 125 8.60 11.84 13.36
N LYS A 126 9.53 11.10 12.76
CA LYS A 126 10.80 10.69 13.38
C LYS A 126 11.60 11.88 13.92
N ASP A 127 11.73 12.95 13.12
CA ASP A 127 12.53 14.13 13.49
C ASP A 127 11.88 14.96 14.62
N ARG A 128 10.58 14.78 14.87
CA ARG A 128 9.85 15.44 15.97
C ARG A 128 9.78 14.59 17.25
N ASP A 129 10.17 13.33 17.19
CA ASP A 129 10.09 12.39 18.30
C ASP A 129 11.47 12.20 18.96
N PRO A 130 11.75 12.84 20.12
CA PRO A 130 13.02 12.70 20.81
C PRO A 130 13.25 11.28 21.36
N TYR A 131 12.20 10.47 21.48
CA TYR A 131 12.26 9.09 21.95
C TYR A 131 12.07 8.07 20.80
N PHE A 132 12.25 8.51 19.55
CA PHE A 132 12.02 7.68 18.37
C PHE A 132 12.68 6.31 18.45
N VAL A 133 13.98 6.26 18.76
CA VAL A 133 14.74 5.00 18.77
C VAL A 133 14.11 4.00 19.74
N GLN A 134 13.78 4.47 20.95
CA GLN A 134 13.16 3.64 21.98
C GLN A 134 11.75 3.22 21.55
N ARG A 135 10.90 4.15 21.10
CA ARG A 135 9.52 3.85 20.71
C ARG A 135 9.44 2.90 19.52
N PHE A 136 10.29 3.11 18.51
CA PHE A 136 10.32 2.29 17.30
C PHE A 136 10.80 0.85 17.57
N GLN A 137 11.69 0.67 18.56
CA GLN A 137 12.13 -0.66 19.00
C GLN A 137 11.04 -1.44 19.75
N HIS A 138 10.20 -0.75 20.52
CA HIS A 138 9.18 -1.36 21.39
C HIS A 138 7.75 -1.16 20.83
N LEU A 139 7.59 -1.10 19.51
CA LEU A 139 6.27 -1.05 18.88
C LEU A 139 5.48 -2.31 19.25
N GLY A 140 4.20 -2.14 19.58
CA GLY A 140 3.33 -3.24 20.04
C GLY A 140 3.48 -3.61 21.52
N GLU A 141 4.43 -3.01 22.25
CA GLU A 141 4.57 -3.24 23.69
C GLU A 141 3.78 -2.19 24.50
N LEU A 142 2.72 -2.62 25.18
CA LEU A 142 1.88 -1.75 26.01
C LEU A 142 2.30 -1.82 27.49
N PRO A 143 2.64 -0.69 28.14
CA PRO A 143 3.05 -0.68 29.55
C PRO A 143 2.01 -1.27 30.51
N SER A 144 0.72 -1.18 30.16
CA SER A 144 -0.40 -1.66 30.97
C SER A 144 -0.76 -3.14 30.75
N ARG A 145 -0.08 -3.85 29.82
CA ARG A 145 -0.34 -5.27 29.51
C ARG A 145 0.98 -6.04 29.50
N GLN A 146 1.28 -6.70 30.62
CA GLN A 146 2.50 -7.51 30.82
C GLN A 146 2.53 -8.83 30.02
N SER A 147 1.42 -9.21 29.36
CA SER A 147 1.34 -10.41 28.54
C SER A 147 1.26 -9.98 27.08
N ALA A 148 2.26 -10.35 26.29
CA ALA A 148 2.17 -10.35 24.85
C ALA A 148 0.97 -11.22 24.47
N THR A 149 -0.08 -10.62 23.93
CA THR A 149 -1.01 -11.40 23.12
C THR A 149 -0.20 -11.84 21.91
N GLU A 150 0.34 -13.06 21.94
CA GLU A 150 0.75 -13.77 20.74
C GLU A 150 -0.51 -13.91 19.88
N PHE A 151 -0.74 -12.93 19.02
CA PHE A 151 -1.72 -13.05 17.96
C PHE A 151 -1.05 -13.91 16.89
N ASN A 152 -1.43 -15.19 16.85
CA ASN A 152 -0.93 -16.11 15.86
C ASN A 152 -1.53 -15.75 14.49
N TRP A 153 -0.76 -15.07 13.65
CA TRP A 153 -1.17 -14.73 12.29
C TRP A 153 -1.44 -15.98 11.44
N ASP A 154 -0.73 -17.09 11.69
CA ASP A 154 -0.89 -18.34 10.95
C ASP A 154 -2.20 -19.06 11.27
N SER A 155 -2.82 -18.80 12.42
CA SER A 155 -4.11 -19.41 12.77
C SER A 155 -5.31 -18.72 12.12
N VAL A 156 -5.10 -17.59 11.43
CA VAL A 156 -6.17 -16.79 10.79
C VAL A 156 -6.09 -16.86 9.26
N ILE A 157 -4.97 -17.34 8.72
CA ILE A 157 -4.89 -17.75 7.31
C ILE A 157 -5.64 -19.08 7.22
N GLU A 158 -6.96 -19.02 7.03
CA GLU A 158 -7.71 -20.19 6.59
C GLU A 158 -7.05 -20.70 5.30
N ASP A 159 -6.58 -21.94 5.32
CA ASP A 159 -6.14 -22.68 4.13
C ASP A 159 -7.31 -22.70 3.13
N THR A 160 -7.38 -21.71 2.24
CA THR A 160 -8.35 -21.70 1.13
C THR A 160 -7.98 -22.70 0.03
N THR A 161 -7.13 -23.69 0.33
CA THR A 161 -6.73 -24.76 -0.60
C THR A 161 -7.62 -26.00 -0.53
N ASP A 162 -8.59 -26.06 0.38
CA ASP A 162 -9.57 -27.15 0.41
C ASP A 162 -10.86 -26.75 -0.31
N VAL A 163 -10.85 -26.80 -1.64
CA VAL A 163 -12.04 -27.12 -2.43
C VAL A 163 -11.62 -28.06 -3.55
N GLU A 164 -11.99 -29.34 -3.39
CA GLU A 164 -11.90 -30.42 -4.39
C GLU A 164 -12.55 -30.06 -5.74
#